data_AF-O79330-F1
#
_entry.id   AF-O79330-F1
#
_cell.length_a   1.000
_cell.length_b   1.000
_cell.length_c   1.000
_cell.angle_alpha   90.00
_cell.angle_beta   90.00
_cell.angle_gamma   90.00
#
_symmetry.space_group_name_H-M   'P 1'
#
loop_
_entity.id
_entity.type
_entity.pdbx_description
1 polymer ?
#
loop_
_entity_poly.entity_id
_entity_poly.type
_entity_poly.pdbx_seq_one_letter_code
_entity_poly.pdbx_strand_id
1 'polypeptide(L)' 'KLMIKEPILPSSANLFIFIMAPVITFMLSLVAWAVIPFDYGMVLSDLNVGILYLFAISSLGVYGIITAGWSSNSKYAFLG' A
#
# COMPACT_ATOMS: atom_id res chain seq x y z
N LYS A 1 -11.99 -3.31 -17.66
CA LYS A 1 -12.88 -2.15 -17.40
C LYS A 1 -12.11 -0.92 -16.93
N LEU A 2 -11.29 -1.00 -15.87
CA LEU A 2 -10.51 0.16 -15.38
C LEU A 2 -9.34 0.54 -16.31
N MET A 3 -8.62 -0.44 -16.87
CA MET A 3 -7.46 -0.19 -17.76
C MET A 3 -7.77 0.52 -19.08
N ILE A 4 -9.05 0.53 -19.49
CA ILE A 4 -9.51 1.12 -20.76
C ILE A 4 -10.10 2.52 -20.51
N LYS A 5 -10.30 2.89 -19.23
CA LYS A 5 -10.93 4.16 -18.87
C LYS A 5 -9.88 5.27 -18.90
N GLU A 6 -10.29 6.44 -19.39
CA GLU A 6 -9.45 7.63 -19.34
C GLU A 6 -9.10 8.00 -17.88
N PRO A 7 -7.81 8.27 -17.59
CA PRO A 7 -7.38 8.69 -16.27
C PRO A 7 -7.77 10.16 -16.04
N ILE A 8 -8.74 10.40 -15.16
CA ILE A 8 -9.14 11.74 -14.73
C ILE A 8 -8.45 12.02 -13.39
N LEU A 9 -7.50 12.95 -13.40
CA LEU A 9 -6.73 13.34 -12.21
C LEU A 9 -7.23 14.70 -11.67
N PRO A 10 -7.34 14.90 -10.34
CA PRO A 10 -7.75 16.18 -9.79
C PRO A 10 -6.68 17.25 -10.04
N SER A 11 -7.10 18.43 -10.51
CA SER A 11 -6.18 19.55 -10.82
C SER A 11 -5.54 20.18 -9.57
N SER A 12 -6.18 20.05 -8.40
CA SER A 12 -5.68 20.57 -7.12
C SER A 12 -4.84 19.56 -6.34
N ALA A 13 -4.72 18.31 -6.80
CA ALA A 13 -4.01 17.24 -6.10
C ALA A 13 -2.49 17.30 -6.32
N ASN A 14 -1.73 16.75 -5.37
CA ASN A 14 -0.32 16.48 -5.60
C ASN A 14 -0.18 15.18 -6.42
N LEU A 15 -0.04 15.33 -7.74
CA LEU A 15 -0.05 14.22 -8.69
C LEU A 15 1.01 13.15 -8.41
N PHE A 16 2.23 13.55 -8.02
CA PHE A 16 3.30 12.60 -7.77
C PHE A 16 2.96 11.68 -6.60
N ILE A 17 2.55 12.25 -5.47
CA ILE A 17 2.21 11.47 -4.27
C ILE A 17 0.91 10.70 -4.48
N PHE A 18 -0.06 11.28 -5.17
CA PHE A 18 -1.36 10.65 -5.43
C PHE A 18 -1.25 9.38 -6.29
N ILE A 19 -0.32 9.35 -7.25
CA ILE A 19 -0.06 8.17 -8.07
C ILE A 19 0.84 7.17 -7.33
N MET A 20 1.83 7.64 -6.54
CA MET A 20 2.75 6.76 -5.81
C MET A 20 2.11 6.10 -4.59
N ALA A 21 1.16 6.76 -3.91
CA ALA A 21 0.50 6.21 -2.74
C ALA A 21 -0.15 4.83 -2.96
N PRO A 22 -0.96 4.59 -4.01
CA PRO A 22 -1.51 3.26 -4.29
C PRO A 22 -0.44 2.24 -4.70
N VAL A 23 0.69 2.68 -5.28
CA VAL A 23 1.83 1.79 -5.57
C VAL A 23 2.46 1.31 -4.26
N ILE A 24 2.69 2.22 -3.31
CA ILE A 24 3.30 1.89 -2.01
C ILE A 24 2.40 0.94 -1.21
N THR A 25 1.10 1.22 -1.10
CA THR A 25 0.17 0.35 -0.35
C THR A 25 0.08 -1.05 -0.98
N PHE A 26 0.04 -1.13 -2.30
CA PHE A 26 0.01 -2.39 -3.02
C PHE A 26 1.32 -3.17 -2.83
N MET A 27 2.47 -2.52 -2.95
CA MET A 27 3.79 -3.13 -2.73
C MET A 27 3.93 -3.66 -1.31
N LEU A 28 3.54 -2.90 -0.29
CA LEU A 28 3.56 -3.36 1.10
C LEU A 28 2.66 -4.59 1.31
N SER A 29 1.48 -4.59 0.68
CA SER A 29 0.55 -5.71 0.75
C SER A 29 1.13 -6.99 0.12
N LEU A 30 1.88 -6.88 -0.99
CA LEU A 30 2.56 -8.01 -1.61
C LEU A 30 3.75 -8.50 -0.78
N VAL A 31 4.53 -7.57 -0.24
CA VAL A 31 5.74 -7.85 0.56
C VAL A 31 5.40 -8.56 1.87
N ALA A 32 4.20 -8.34 2.43
CA ALA A 32 3.71 -9.08 3.59
C ALA A 32 3.64 -10.61 3.36
N TRP A 33 3.40 -11.06 2.12
CA TRP A 33 3.31 -12.49 1.81
C TRP A 33 4.64 -13.23 1.87
N ALA A 34 5.78 -12.53 1.89
CA ALA A 34 7.10 -13.15 1.84
C ALA A 34 7.38 -14.09 3.03
N VAL A 35 6.72 -13.87 4.18
CA VAL A 35 6.92 -14.65 5.41
C VAL A 35 5.82 -15.66 5.69
N ILE A 36 4.79 -15.74 4.83
CA ILE A 36 3.66 -16.64 5.03
C ILE A 36 4.02 -17.99 4.41
N PRO A 37 4.12 -19.09 5.19
CA PRO A 37 4.37 -20.41 4.65
C PRO A 37 3.09 -20.96 4.00
N PHE A 38 3.21 -21.53 2.80
CA PHE A 38 2.11 -22.22 2.13
C PHE A 38 2.03 -23.71 2.50
N ASP A 39 3.16 -24.30 2.89
CA ASP A 39 3.31 -25.68 3.37
C ASP A 39 4.64 -25.79 4.14
N TYR A 40 4.96 -26.96 4.69
CA TYR A 40 6.21 -27.21 5.40
C TYR A 40 7.43 -26.92 4.51
N GLY A 41 8.24 -25.95 4.91
CA GLY A 41 9.42 -25.50 4.13
C GLY A 41 9.09 -24.69 2.88
N MET A 42 7.82 -24.48 2.54
CA MET A 42 7.38 -23.64 1.42
C MET A 42 7.11 -22.21 1.88
N VAL A 43 8.17 -21.50 2.27
CA VAL A 43 8.15 -20.06 2.59
C VAL A 43 9.16 -19.34 1.71
N LEU A 44 8.83 -18.15 1.23
CA LEU A 44 9.73 -17.38 0.37
C LEU A 44 10.96 -16.88 1.15
N SER A 45 10.74 -16.41 2.37
CA SER A 45 11.79 -15.97 3.29
C SER A 45 11.50 -16.48 4.69
N ASP A 46 12.29 -17.46 5.13
CA ASP A 46 12.20 -18.01 6.48
C ASP A 46 12.87 -17.04 7.47
N LEU A 47 12.05 -16.18 8.07
CA LEU A 47 12.48 -15.23 9.09
C LEU A 47 12.09 -15.76 10.47
N ASN A 48 13.09 -15.94 11.34
CA ASN A 48 12.88 -16.24 12.77
C ASN A 48 11.95 -15.22 13.48
N VAL A 49 11.86 -14.01 12.93
CA VAL A 49 11.02 -12.91 13.43
C VAL A 49 9.86 -12.57 12.48
N GLY A 50 9.32 -13.54 11.74
CA GLY A 50 8.27 -13.34 10.74
C GLY A 50 7.01 -12.63 11.25
N ILE A 51 6.60 -12.88 12.49
CA ILE A 51 5.45 -12.17 13.11
C ILE A 51 5.77 -10.69 13.30
N LEU A 52 6.95 -10.35 13.81
CA LEU A 52 7.37 -8.96 14.00
C LEU A 52 7.46 -8.22 12.66
N TYR A 53 7.91 -8.91 11.61
CA TYR A 53 7.92 -8.39 10.25
C TYR A 53 6.51 -8.04 9.76
N LEU A 54 5.52 -8.92 9.96
CA LEU A 54 4.13 -8.63 9.58
C LEU A 54 3.59 -7.39 10.31
N PHE A 55 3.89 -7.24 11.60
CA PHE A 55 3.53 -6.04 12.36
C PHE A 55 4.20 -4.78 11.80
N ALA A 56 5.48 -4.85 11.43
CA ALA A 56 6.21 -3.73 10.84
C ALA A 56 5.65 -3.33 9.46
N ILE A 57 5.31 -4.30 8.61
CA ILE A 57 4.71 -4.02 7.30
C ILE A 57 3.30 -3.43 7.46
N SER A 58 2.51 -3.95 8.40
CA SER A 58 1.17 -3.44 8.70
C SER A 58 1.21 -1.99 9.18
N SER A 59 2.15 -1.63 10.08
CA SER A 59 2.30 -0.25 10.53
C SER A 59 2.75 0.68 9.40
N LEU A 60 3.59 0.19 8.48
CA LEU A 60 3.98 0.95 7.29
C LEU A 60 2.80 1.20 6.33
N GLY A 61 1.86 0.25 6.25
CA GLY A 61 0.65 0.38 5.42
C GLY A 61 -0.20 1.59 5.76
N VAL A 62 -0.23 2.00 7.04
CA VAL A 62 -0.95 3.19 7.51
C VAL A 62 -0.44 4.46 6.83
N TYR A 63 0.87 4.59 6.60
CA TYR A 63 1.43 5.74 5.90
C TYR A 63 0.95 5.84 4.45
N GLY A 64 0.79 4.70 3.78
CA GLY A 64 0.24 4.67 2.43
C GLY A 64 -1.21 5.17 2.35
N ILE A 65 -2.03 4.85 3.37
CA ILE A 65 -3.42 5.32 3.46
C ILE A 65 -3.46 6.84 3.71
N ILE A 66 -2.70 7.32 4.70
CA ILE A 66 -2.67 8.75 5.04
C ILE A 66 -2.17 9.60 3.88
N THR A 67 -1.11 9.15 3.19
CA THR A 67 -0.54 9.89 2.05
C THR A 67 -1.47 9.89 0.83
N ALA A 68 -2.25 8.83 0.61
CA ALA A 68 -3.30 8.81 -0.41
C ALA A 68 -4.40 9.84 -0.13
N GLY A 69 -4.91 9.89 1.12
CA GLY A 69 -5.93 10.86 1.52
C GLY A 69 -5.43 12.30 1.41
N TRP A 70 -4.22 12.57 1.91
CA TRP A 70 -3.64 13.92 1.92
C TRP A 70 -3.33 14.45 0.52
N SER A 71 -2.77 13.62 -0.35
CA SER A 71 -2.38 14.03 -1.72
C SER A 71 -3.56 14.38 -2.62
N SER A 72 -4.76 13.89 -2.31
CA SER A 72 -5.99 14.20 -3.04
C SER A 72 -6.48 15.65 -2.90
N ASN A 73 -5.94 16.40 -1.92
CA ASN A 73 -6.31 17.78 -1.60
C ASN A 73 -7.83 18.01 -1.46
N SER A 74 -8.52 17.05 -0.84
CA SER A 74 -9.95 17.11 -0.52
C SER A 74 -10.19 16.81 0.95
N LYS A 75 -10.95 17.68 1.64
CA LYS A 75 -11.25 17.53 3.07
C LYS A 75 -11.99 16.21 3.36
N TYR A 76 -12.90 15.80 2.47
CA TYR A 76 -13.64 14.55 2.65
C TYR A 76 -12.79 13.31 2.40
N ALA A 77 -11.92 13.34 1.39
CA ALA A 77 -11.04 12.22 1.09
C ALA A 77 -9.91 12.06 2.12
N PHE A 78 -9.53 13.12 2.82
CA PHE A 78 -8.54 13.06 3.90
C PHE A 78 -9.11 12.55 5.23
N LEU A 79 -10.41 12.74 5.48
CA LEU A 79 -11.08 12.27 6.70
C LEU A 79 -11.52 10.79 6.64
N GLY A 80 -11.54 10.20 5.43
CA GLY A 80 -11.82 8.78 5.21
C GLY A 80 -10.57 7.95 5.33
#